data_AF-I3SLD0-F1
#
_entry.id   AF-I3SLD0-F1
#
_cell.length_a   1.000
_cell.length_b   1.000
_cell.length_c   1.000
_cell.angle_alpha   90.00
_cell.angle_beta   90.00
_cell.angle_gamma   90.00
#
_symmetry.space_group_name_H-M   'P 1'
#
loop_
_entity.id
_entity.type
_entity.pdbx_description
1 polymer ?
#
loop_
_entity_poly.entity_id
_entity_poly.type
_entity_poly.pdbx_seq_one_letter_code
_entity_poly.pdbx_strand_id
1 'polypeptide(L)'
;MFVYEPNMATYHDLLQKLQVTKPTSFAEQDFLNIYFKDKYKPIPNVYNLVLAMLWRHPENVELEKVKVVHYCAAGSKPWRYTGVEENMQREDIKMLVKKWWDVYEDESLDYKQPVNANHLASAILEASDLKVVPAPSAA
;
A
#
# COMPACT_ATOMS: atom_id res chain seq x y z
N MET A 1 -2.13 -2.67 -5.37
CA MET A 1 -3.57 -2.37 -5.45
C MET A 1 -4.28 -3.49 -6.19
N PHE A 2 -5.48 -3.87 -5.76
CA PHE A 2 -6.39 -4.75 -6.51
C PHE A 2 -7.85 -4.40 -6.16
N VAL A 3 -8.79 -4.90 -6.97
CA VAL A 3 -10.23 -4.74 -6.75
C VAL A 3 -10.81 -6.11 -6.37
N TYR A 4 -11.68 -6.15 -5.36
CA TYR A 4 -12.33 -7.38 -4.92
C TYR A 4 -13.76 -7.14 -4.46
N GLU A 5 -14.53 -8.20 -4.38
CA GLU A 5 -15.88 -8.23 -3.81
C GLU A 5 -15.81 -8.86 -2.41
N PRO A 6 -16.22 -8.15 -1.33
CA PRO A 6 -16.27 -8.73 0.00
C PRO A 6 -17.16 -9.98 0.04
N ASN A 7 -16.59 -11.09 0.50
CA ASN A 7 -17.27 -12.37 0.48
C ASN A 7 -16.77 -13.28 1.61
N MET A 8 -17.66 -13.74 2.48
CA MET A 8 -17.31 -14.56 3.66
C MET A 8 -16.68 -15.91 3.27
N ALA A 9 -17.15 -16.54 2.19
CA ALA A 9 -16.57 -17.81 1.74
C ALA A 9 -15.13 -17.61 1.25
N THR A 10 -14.87 -16.52 0.51
CA THR A 10 -13.52 -16.14 0.07
C THR A 10 -12.61 -15.83 1.25
N TYR A 11 -13.11 -15.13 2.27
CA TYR A 11 -12.36 -14.84 3.48
C TYR A 11 -11.93 -16.13 4.21
N HIS A 12 -12.85 -17.06 4.44
CA HIS A 12 -12.54 -18.31 5.13
C HIS A 12 -11.57 -19.19 4.32
N ASP A 13 -11.74 -19.29 3.00
CA ASP A 13 -10.80 -20.05 2.15
C ASP A 13 -9.42 -19.39 2.12
N LEU A 14 -9.31 -18.06 2.00
CA LEU A 14 -8.04 -17.34 2.12
C LEU A 14 -7.33 -17.68 3.45
N LEU A 15 -8.04 -17.65 4.58
CA LEU A 15 -7.45 -17.98 5.87
C LEU A 15 -6.96 -19.43 5.95
N GLN A 16 -7.75 -20.37 5.42
CA GLN A 16 -7.36 -21.78 5.36
C GLN A 16 -6.12 -21.99 4.47
N LYS A 17 -6.07 -21.34 3.31
CA LYS A 17 -4.91 -21.41 2.39
C LYS A 17 -3.68 -20.76 2.99
N LEU A 18 -3.83 -19.65 3.72
CA LEU A 18 -2.72 -18.95 4.36
C LEU A 18 -2.00 -19.85 5.37
N GLN A 19 -2.72 -20.65 6.16
CA GLN A 19 -2.16 -21.54 7.18
C GLN A 19 -1.22 -22.62 6.60
N VAL A 20 -1.43 -23.03 5.36
CA VAL A 20 -0.65 -24.09 4.69
C VAL A 20 0.30 -23.54 3.62
N THR A 21 0.23 -22.25 3.30
CA THR A 21 1.09 -21.64 2.28
C THR A 21 2.45 -21.35 2.86
N LYS A 22 3.51 -21.78 2.15
CA LYS A 22 4.89 -21.43 2.50
C LYS A 22 5.10 -19.92 2.30
N PRO A 23 5.56 -19.16 3.32
CA PRO A 23 5.86 -17.74 3.17
C PRO A 23 6.92 -17.49 2.10
N THR A 24 6.79 -16.37 1.40
CA THR A 24 7.78 -15.86 0.44
C THR A 24 8.26 -14.47 0.86
N SER A 25 9.32 -13.99 0.21
CA SER A 25 9.85 -12.62 0.44
C SER A 25 8.91 -11.51 -0.02
N PHE A 26 7.88 -11.82 -0.81
CA PHE A 26 6.86 -10.86 -1.26
C PHE A 26 5.52 -11.02 -0.51
N ALA A 27 5.55 -11.68 0.64
CA ALA A 27 4.48 -11.72 1.64
C ALA A 27 3.07 -11.96 1.03
N GLU A 28 2.13 -11.06 1.29
CA GLU A 28 0.75 -11.16 0.81
C GLU A 28 0.64 -11.05 -0.71
N GLN A 29 1.56 -10.36 -1.39
CA GLN A 29 1.50 -10.19 -2.84
C GLN A 29 1.60 -11.54 -3.56
N ASP A 30 2.58 -12.37 -3.19
CA ASP A 30 2.74 -13.70 -3.78
C ASP A 30 1.61 -14.64 -3.36
N PHE A 31 1.19 -14.59 -2.10
CA PHE A 31 0.08 -15.41 -1.62
C PHE A 31 -1.19 -15.14 -2.43
N LEU A 32 -1.55 -13.86 -2.60
CA LEU A 32 -2.74 -13.47 -3.37
C LEU A 32 -2.58 -13.78 -4.86
N ASN A 33 -1.37 -13.65 -5.43
CA ASN A 33 -1.10 -14.06 -6.81
C ASN A 33 -1.33 -15.56 -7.02
N ILE A 34 -0.89 -16.41 -6.07
CA ILE A 34 -1.11 -17.87 -6.14
C ILE A 34 -2.59 -18.19 -5.96
N TYR A 35 -3.25 -17.58 -4.99
CA TYR A 35 -4.66 -17.82 -4.69
C TYR A 35 -5.58 -17.42 -5.84
N PHE A 36 -5.35 -16.25 -6.46
CA PHE A 36 -6.17 -15.70 -7.54
C PHE A 36 -5.61 -15.95 -8.95
N LYS A 37 -4.61 -16.84 -9.11
CA LYS A 37 -3.91 -17.08 -10.39
C LYS A 37 -4.85 -17.32 -11.58
N ASP A 38 -5.96 -18.01 -11.35
CA ASP A 38 -6.92 -18.41 -12.41
C ASP A 38 -7.94 -17.31 -12.74
N LYS A 39 -7.97 -16.21 -11.98
CA LYS A 39 -8.91 -15.07 -12.13
C LYS A 39 -8.20 -13.74 -12.32
N TYR A 40 -6.87 -13.72 -12.35
CA TYR A 40 -6.07 -12.52 -12.42
C TYR A 40 -6.38 -11.70 -13.68
N LYS A 41 -6.58 -10.38 -13.48
CA LYS A 41 -6.71 -9.40 -14.56
C LYS A 41 -5.79 -8.23 -14.24
N PRO A 42 -4.80 -7.91 -15.10
CA PRO A 42 -3.89 -6.82 -14.83
C PRO A 42 -4.63 -5.48 -14.86
N ILE A 43 -4.29 -4.61 -13.92
CA ILE A 43 -4.69 -3.21 -13.93
C ILE A 43 -3.61 -2.38 -14.62
N PRO A 44 -3.97 -1.33 -15.38
CA PRO A 44 -2.99 -0.41 -15.94
C PRO A 44 -2.11 0.22 -14.86
N ASN A 45 -0.83 0.43 -15.16
CA ASN A 45 0.14 1.00 -14.21
C ASN A 45 -0.26 2.40 -13.68
N VAL A 46 -1.06 3.18 -14.43
CA VAL A 46 -1.57 4.48 -13.98
C VAL A 46 -2.43 4.37 -12.72
N TYR A 47 -3.04 3.21 -12.46
CA TYR A 47 -3.79 2.92 -11.24
C TYR A 47 -2.91 2.30 -10.14
N ASN A 48 -1.65 1.98 -10.37
CA ASN A 48 -0.79 1.41 -9.32
C ASN A 48 0.68 1.59 -9.73
N LEU A 49 1.14 2.83 -9.83
CA LEU A 49 2.51 3.11 -10.27
C LEU A 49 3.49 2.65 -9.19
N VAL A 50 4.05 1.46 -9.39
CA VAL A 50 5.22 0.98 -8.66
C VAL A 50 6.40 1.88 -9.04
N LEU A 51 6.95 2.63 -8.08
CA LEU A 51 7.96 3.67 -8.37
C LEU A 51 9.15 3.17 -9.19
N ALA A 52 9.57 1.92 -9.01
CA ALA A 52 10.66 1.33 -9.78
C ALA A 52 10.47 1.40 -11.30
N MET A 53 9.22 1.50 -11.78
CA MET A 53 8.92 1.68 -13.19
C MET A 53 9.52 2.97 -13.77
N LEU A 54 9.72 4.03 -12.95
CA LEU A 54 10.29 5.30 -13.40
C LEU A 54 11.74 5.20 -13.89
N TRP A 55 12.48 4.17 -13.47
CA TRP A 55 13.87 3.96 -13.87
C TRP A 55 14.16 2.59 -14.48
N ARG A 56 13.31 1.58 -14.24
CA ARG A 56 13.43 0.26 -14.88
C ARG A 56 12.77 0.22 -16.25
N HIS A 57 11.64 0.91 -16.42
CA HIS A 57 10.83 0.92 -17.63
C HIS A 57 10.21 2.31 -17.90
N PRO A 58 11.03 3.38 -17.97
CA PRO A 58 10.53 4.74 -18.14
C PRO A 58 9.69 4.92 -19.40
N GLU A 59 9.94 4.12 -20.44
CA GLU A 59 9.18 4.10 -21.69
C GLU A 59 7.69 3.74 -21.51
N ASN A 60 7.36 3.08 -20.39
CA ASN A 60 6.00 2.64 -20.08
C ASN A 60 5.29 3.59 -19.09
N VAL A 61 5.89 4.73 -18.71
CA VAL A 61 5.33 5.65 -17.72
C VAL A 61 5.06 7.02 -18.33
N GLU A 62 3.77 7.35 -18.46
CA GLU A 62 3.30 8.72 -18.70
C GLU A 62 2.86 9.32 -17.37
N LEU A 63 3.78 10.02 -16.68
CA LEU A 63 3.61 10.41 -15.28
C LEU A 63 2.39 11.33 -15.05
N GLU A 64 2.06 12.16 -16.03
CA GLU A 64 0.92 13.08 -16.01
C GLU A 64 -0.44 12.34 -16.01
N LYS A 65 -0.48 11.10 -16.50
CA LYS A 65 -1.69 10.26 -16.53
C LYS A 65 -1.85 9.38 -15.28
N VAL A 66 -0.83 9.34 -14.42
CA VAL A 66 -0.83 8.50 -13.22
C VAL A 66 -1.85 9.01 -12.21
N LYS A 67 -2.68 8.10 -11.70
CA LYS A 67 -3.74 8.37 -10.74
C LYS A 67 -3.37 7.91 -9.33
N VAL A 68 -2.58 6.85 -9.20
CA VAL A 68 -2.16 6.30 -7.90
C VAL A 68 -0.69 5.91 -7.94
N VAL A 69 0.06 6.38 -6.95
CA VAL A 69 1.48 6.11 -6.77
C VAL A 69 1.69 5.15 -5.61
N HIS A 70 2.49 4.11 -5.83
CA HIS A 70 2.87 3.12 -4.84
C HIS A 70 4.34 3.29 -4.43
N TYR A 71 4.56 3.96 -3.30
CA TYR A 71 5.85 4.17 -2.66
C TYR A 71 6.39 2.88 -2.04
N CYS A 72 6.89 1.96 -2.87
CA CYS A 72 7.33 0.61 -2.47
C CYS A 72 8.84 0.38 -2.50
N ALA A 73 9.62 1.30 -3.09
CA ALA A 73 11.06 1.18 -3.11
C ALA A 73 11.68 1.62 -1.77
N ALA A 74 12.84 1.08 -1.42
CA ALA A 74 13.63 1.53 -0.28
C ALA A 74 13.84 3.07 -0.33
N GLY A 75 13.68 3.74 0.80
CA GLY A 75 13.78 5.20 0.91
C GLY A 75 12.61 6.00 0.34
N SER A 76 11.68 5.37 -0.42
CA SER A 76 10.61 6.10 -1.10
C SER A 76 9.41 6.45 -0.23
N LYS A 77 9.31 5.90 0.99
CA LYS A 77 8.20 6.21 1.91
C LYS A 77 8.25 7.72 2.25
N PRO A 78 7.23 8.53 1.86
CA PRO A 78 7.32 9.99 1.97
C PRO A 78 7.64 10.51 3.38
N TRP A 79 7.06 9.88 4.40
CA TRP A 79 7.28 10.21 5.82
C TRP A 79 8.64 9.80 6.38
N ARG A 80 9.47 9.09 5.61
CA ARG A 80 10.86 8.72 5.95
C ARG A 80 11.84 9.11 4.84
N TYR A 81 11.42 9.94 3.89
CA TYR A 81 12.21 10.25 2.73
C TYR A 81 13.43 11.10 3.11
N THR A 82 14.63 10.58 2.82
CA THR A 82 15.90 11.29 3.05
C THR A 82 16.55 11.78 1.75
N GLY A 83 16.18 11.18 0.61
CA GLY A 83 16.82 11.41 -0.68
C GLY A 83 18.14 10.67 -0.89
N VAL A 84 18.59 9.85 0.08
CA VAL A 84 19.90 9.19 0.06
C VAL A 84 19.87 7.82 -0.62
N GLU A 85 18.77 7.08 -0.49
CA GLU A 85 18.65 5.73 -1.05
C GLU A 85 18.67 5.75 -2.58
N GLU A 86 18.94 4.58 -3.18
CA GLU A 86 19.12 4.44 -4.62
C GLU A 86 17.92 5.02 -5.41
N ASN A 87 18.23 5.85 -6.40
CA ASN A 87 17.27 6.56 -7.25
C ASN A 87 16.44 7.64 -6.54
N MET A 88 16.53 7.81 -5.22
CA MET A 88 15.74 8.81 -4.50
C MET A 88 16.13 10.25 -4.86
N GLN A 89 17.32 10.48 -5.41
CA GLN A 89 17.78 11.78 -5.86
C GLN A 89 17.03 12.33 -7.09
N ARG A 90 16.20 11.52 -7.76
CA ARG A 90 15.52 11.91 -9.00
C ARG A 90 14.45 12.98 -8.77
N GLU A 91 14.31 13.88 -9.73
CA GLU A 91 13.36 15.00 -9.66
C GLU A 91 11.90 14.56 -9.72
N ASP A 92 11.58 13.52 -10.50
CA ASP A 92 10.24 12.95 -10.55
C ASP A 92 9.81 12.37 -9.18
N ILE A 93 10.72 11.70 -8.47
CA ILE A 93 10.47 11.18 -7.11
C ILE A 93 10.32 12.31 -6.10
N LYS A 94 11.21 13.32 -6.10
CA LYS A 94 11.08 14.50 -5.23
C LYS A 94 9.74 15.20 -5.42
N MET A 95 9.31 15.35 -6.67
CA MET A 95 8.00 15.93 -7.02
C MET A 95 6.85 15.10 -6.44
N LEU A 96 6.90 13.77 -6.56
CA LEU A 96 5.87 12.88 -6.00
C LEU A 96 5.84 12.93 -4.46
N VAL A 97 7.01 12.89 -3.81
CA VAL A 97 7.11 13.03 -2.35
C VAL A 97 6.56 14.38 -1.89
N LYS A 98 6.87 15.47 -2.59
CA LYS A 98 6.30 16.79 -2.31
C LYS A 98 4.77 16.76 -2.40
N LYS A 99 4.19 16.20 -3.46
CA LYS A 99 2.73 16.07 -3.59
C LYS A 99 2.09 15.31 -2.43
N TRP A 100 2.78 14.29 -1.89
CA TRP A 100 2.29 13.58 -0.70
C TRP A 100 2.29 14.48 0.54
N TRP A 101 3.37 15.24 0.77
CA TRP A 101 3.46 16.17 1.88
C TRP A 101 2.47 17.34 1.76
N ASP A 102 2.27 17.87 0.54
CA ASP A 102 1.27 18.91 0.27
C ASP A 102 -0.14 18.46 0.72
N VAL A 103 -0.48 17.17 0.60
CA VAL A 103 -1.75 16.60 1.08
C VAL A 103 -1.73 16.39 2.59
N TYR A 104 -0.62 15.91 3.16
CA TYR A 104 -0.51 15.67 4.60
C TYR A 104 -0.54 16.98 5.43
N GLU A 105 0.05 18.05 4.91
CA GLU A 105 0.13 19.36 5.56
C GLU A 105 -1.11 20.24 5.30
N ASP A 106 -2.06 19.77 4.48
CA ASP A 106 -3.31 20.47 4.24
C ASP A 106 -4.28 20.29 5.41
N GLU A 107 -4.21 21.20 6.39
CA GLU A 107 -5.10 21.26 7.56
C GLU A 107 -6.60 21.30 7.18
N SER A 108 -6.96 21.66 5.94
CA SER A 108 -8.36 21.63 5.50
C SER A 108 -8.91 20.20 5.42
N LEU A 109 -8.03 19.23 5.21
CA LEU A 109 -8.31 17.79 5.17
C LEU A 109 -8.30 17.13 6.55
N ASP A 110 -7.93 17.87 7.60
CA ASP A 110 -7.92 17.34 8.97
C ASP A 110 -9.32 16.87 9.38
N TYR A 111 -9.35 15.78 10.12
CA TYR A 111 -10.59 15.26 10.69
C TYR A 111 -11.08 16.19 11.81
N LYS A 112 -12.11 16.99 11.52
CA LYS A 112 -12.61 18.06 12.41
C LYS A 112 -13.57 17.58 13.50
N GLN A 113 -14.05 16.33 13.42
CA GLN A 113 -14.96 15.82 14.44
C GLN A 113 -14.15 15.41 15.67
N PRO A 114 -14.60 15.75 16.89
CA PRO A 114 -13.99 15.20 18.08
C PRO A 114 -14.07 13.69 17.98
N VAL A 115 -12.93 13.02 18.09
CA VAL A 115 -12.89 11.57 18.25
C VAL A 115 -13.83 11.27 19.42
N ASN A 116 -14.98 10.66 19.12
CA ASN A 116 -15.86 10.19 20.17
C ASN A 116 -15.08 9.04 20.83
N ALA A 117 -14.34 9.35 21.88
CA ALA A 117 -13.46 8.43 22.57
C ALA A 117 -14.19 7.14 22.98
N ASN A 118 -15.51 7.24 23.22
CA ASN A 118 -16.36 6.08 23.51
C ASN A 118 -16.56 5.17 22.29
N HIS A 119 -16.68 5.73 21.08
CA HIS A 119 -16.84 4.95 19.85
C HIS A 119 -15.52 4.29 19.42
N LEU A 120 -14.40 4.98 19.61
CA LEU A 120 -13.07 4.42 19.36
C LEU A 120 -12.73 3.33 20.40
N ALA A 121 -13.03 3.58 21.68
CA ALA A 121 -12.86 2.59 22.74
C ALA A 121 -13.75 1.36 22.51
N SER A 122 -15.01 1.54 22.09
CA SER A 122 -15.90 0.41 21.74
C SER A 122 -15.35 -0.42 20.60
N ALA A 123 -14.89 0.22 19.52
CA ALA A 123 -14.30 -0.50 18.38
C ALA A 123 -12.97 -1.21 18.74
N ILE A 124 -12.14 -0.61 19.60
CA ILE A 124 -10.90 -1.21 20.09
C ILE A 124 -11.20 -2.39 21.04
N LEU A 125 -12.21 -2.27 21.90
CA LEU A 125 -12.66 -3.34 22.79
C LEU A 125 -13.26 -4.52 22.00
N GLU A 126 -14.05 -4.26 20.95
CA GLU A 126 -14.50 -5.30 20.02
C GLU A 126 -13.33 -5.96 19.28
N ALA A 127 -12.26 -5.21 18.98
CA ALA A 127 -11.05 -5.72 18.35
C ALA A 127 -10.05 -6.34 19.34
N SER A 128 -10.28 -6.27 20.66
CA SER A 128 -9.26 -6.55 21.68
C SER A 128 -8.87 -8.04 21.83
N ASP A 129 -9.56 -8.94 21.14
CA ASP A 129 -9.11 -10.34 20.94
C ASP A 129 -7.98 -10.46 19.89
N LEU A 130 -7.62 -9.39 19.18
CA LEU A 130 -6.54 -9.39 18.19
C LEU A 130 -5.18 -9.09 18.84
N LYS A 131 -4.30 -10.09 18.86
CA LYS A 131 -2.88 -9.90 19.15
C LYS A 131 -2.27 -8.94 18.12
N VAL A 132 -1.92 -7.73 18.56
CA VAL A 132 -1.22 -6.75 17.73
C VAL A 132 0.22 -7.23 17.50
N VAL A 133 0.51 -7.62 16.26
CA VAL A 133 1.88 -7.89 15.80
C VAL A 133 2.40 -6.63 15.12
N PRO A 134 3.52 -6.04 15.57
CA PRO A 134 4.08 -4.87 14.90
C PRO A 134 4.47 -5.23 13.46
N ALA A 135 4.10 -4.37 12.52
CA ALA A 135 4.43 -4.57 11.11
C ALA A 135 5.96 -4.61 10.94
N PRO A 136 6.52 -5.60 10.22
CA PRO A 136 7.93 -5.57 9.87
C PRO A 136 8.23 -4.30 9.05
N SER A 137 9.44 -3.76 9.19
CA SER A 137 9.90 -2.69 8.31
C SER A 137 9.85 -3.21 6.88
N ALA A 138 9.09 -2.54 6.01
CA ALA A 138 9.15 -2.79 4.58
C ALA A 138 10.61 -2.60 4.13
N ALA A 139 11.11 -3.56 3.35
CA ALA A 139 12.42 -3.51 2.71
C ALA A 139 12.49 -2.40 1.65
#